data_AF-A0A1R0H682-F1
#
_entry.id   AF-A0A1R0H682-F1
#
_cell.length_a   1.000
_cell.length_b   1.000
_cell.length_c   1.000
_cell.angle_alpha   90.00
_cell.angle_beta   90.00
_cell.angle_gamma   90.00
#
_symmetry.space_group_name_H-M   'P 1'
#
loop_
_entity.id
_entity.type
_entity.pdbx_description
1 polymer ?
#
loop_
_entity_poly.entity_id
_entity_poly.type
_entity_poly.pdbx_seq_one_letter_code
_entity_poly.pdbx_strand_id
1 'polypeptide(L)'
;MIKNICKLLLISAVTIISSVKSNKNQDHVFKFYSKSYYNGFFKKISPEPKRCYEVGPFLSAQFGGPRVGAVKMCSGSDCSGKCVIRDMKTAYAPGDNIKDYGRFFSSIIYNPNKATHKFSFYFNSYYKGLIKEIHPISRKCYKIGPFLSAQFGGPRVGAVKMCSGSDCSGECVIRDMKTAYAPGDNIKDYGRFFSSIIYNPNKASHKFSFYSSSYYKGHIKSVDPKLNRCYNIGPFSSAKFDGPKIGSVEMCSELDCGGICATRDMKTGNAPGDNNKDYGFLFKSIMYRKESGCTI
;
A
#
# COMPACT_ATOMS: atom_id res chain seq x y z
N MET A 1 39.22 -28.68 63.60
CA MET A 1 37.75 -28.48 63.51
C MET A 1 37.37 -28.34 62.05
N ILE A 2 36.31 -29.05 61.67
CA ILE A 2 35.82 -29.36 60.33
C ILE A 2 34.87 -28.27 59.81
N LYS A 3 34.73 -28.19 58.47
CA LYS A 3 33.72 -27.50 57.63
C LYS A 3 34.03 -26.04 57.23
N ASN A 4 34.25 -25.79 55.94
CA ASN A 4 33.11 -25.44 55.09
C ASN A 4 33.39 -25.54 53.58
N ILE A 5 32.48 -26.26 52.93
CA ILE A 5 32.31 -26.44 51.49
C ILE A 5 31.27 -25.42 51.04
N CYS A 6 31.49 -24.67 49.95
CA CYS A 6 30.44 -24.18 49.07
C CYS A 6 31.08 -23.69 47.76
N LYS A 7 31.17 -24.57 46.77
CA LYS A 7 30.22 -24.76 45.66
C LYS A 7 30.24 -23.61 44.64
N LEU A 8 31.07 -23.87 43.64
CA LEU A 8 30.97 -23.49 42.23
C LEU A 8 29.49 -23.40 41.78
N LEU A 9 29.01 -22.19 41.48
CA LEU A 9 27.75 -21.98 40.74
C LEU A 9 28.09 -21.85 39.26
N LEU A 10 27.90 -22.96 38.53
CA LEU A 10 27.81 -22.96 37.07
C LEU A 10 26.55 -22.17 36.69
N ILE A 11 26.74 -20.98 36.11
CA ILE A 11 25.68 -20.26 35.41
C ILE A 11 25.56 -20.92 34.03
N SER A 12 24.61 -21.84 33.89
CA SER A 12 24.18 -22.36 32.61
C SER A 12 23.44 -21.25 31.86
N ALA A 13 24.11 -20.66 30.86
CA ALA A 13 23.49 -19.79 29.88
C ALA A 13 22.52 -20.64 29.04
N VAL A 14 21.24 -20.66 29.43
CA VAL A 14 20.16 -21.23 28.62
C VAL A 14 19.88 -20.23 27.50
N THR A 15 20.51 -20.43 26.35
CA THR A 15 20.19 -19.71 25.12
C THR A 15 18.82 -20.18 24.65
N ILE A 16 17.75 -19.48 25.03
CA ILE A 16 16.43 -19.67 24.43
C ILE A 16 16.52 -19.15 23.00
N ILE A 17 16.76 -20.06 22.06
CA ILE A 17 16.54 -19.82 20.64
C ILE A 17 15.02 -19.75 20.47
N SER A 18 14.46 -18.55 20.62
CA SER A 18 13.10 -18.27 20.21
C SER A 18 13.04 -18.42 18.69
N SER A 19 12.61 -19.61 18.24
CA SER A 19 12.19 -19.87 16.87
C SER A 19 11.04 -18.91 16.54
N VAL A 20 11.40 -17.78 15.92
CA VAL A 20 10.44 -16.90 15.26
C VAL A 20 9.85 -17.72 14.12
N LYS A 21 8.66 -18.30 14.37
CA LYS A 21 7.78 -18.78 13.31
C LYS A 21 7.47 -17.57 12.42
N SER A 22 8.25 -17.44 11.36
CA SER A 22 7.97 -16.53 10.25
C SER A 22 6.57 -16.86 9.73
N ASN A 23 5.63 -15.96 10.00
CA ASN A 23 4.32 -15.98 9.38
C ASN A 23 4.54 -15.97 7.86
N LYS A 24 4.24 -17.09 7.21
CA LYS A 24 4.28 -17.24 5.76
C LYS A 24 3.33 -16.23 5.12
N ASN A 25 3.83 -15.01 4.86
CA ASN A 25 3.30 -14.21 3.78
C ASN A 25 3.34 -15.08 2.52
N GLN A 26 2.26 -15.05 1.73
CA GLN A 26 2.24 -15.70 0.44
C GLN A 26 3.20 -14.97 -0.51
N ASP A 27 4.48 -15.26 -0.36
CA ASP A 27 5.53 -14.60 -1.10
C ASP A 27 5.47 -15.00 -2.58
N HIS A 28 5.76 -14.05 -3.45
CA HIS A 28 5.93 -14.33 -4.86
C HIS A 28 7.13 -15.27 -5.04
N VAL A 29 6.94 -16.32 -5.83
CA VAL A 29 7.98 -17.31 -6.12
C VAL A 29 8.10 -17.46 -7.61
N PHE A 30 9.22 -17.01 -8.18
CA PHE A 30 9.46 -17.07 -9.61
C PHE A 30 10.44 -18.20 -9.92
N LYS A 31 10.11 -19.01 -10.93
CA LYS A 31 10.92 -20.12 -11.41
C LYS A 31 11.35 -19.86 -12.85
N PHE A 32 12.60 -20.15 -13.17
CA PHE A 32 13.21 -19.92 -14.48
C PHE A 32 13.74 -21.22 -15.06
N TYR A 33 13.64 -21.32 -16.38
CA TYR A 33 13.82 -22.56 -17.12
C TYR A 33 14.65 -22.29 -18.38
N SER A 34 15.62 -23.17 -18.65
CA SER A 34 16.55 -23.02 -19.77
C SER A 34 15.95 -23.45 -21.11
N LYS A 35 14.83 -24.20 -21.09
CA LYS A 35 14.11 -24.66 -22.29
C LYS A 35 12.68 -24.12 -22.32
N SER A 36 12.04 -24.22 -23.47
CA SER A 36 10.63 -23.87 -23.68
C SER A 36 9.70 -24.74 -22.83
N TYR A 37 8.49 -24.23 -22.61
CA TYR A 37 7.38 -24.89 -21.93
C TYR A 37 7.74 -25.43 -20.54
N TYR A 38 8.49 -24.63 -19.77
CA TYR A 38 8.85 -24.88 -18.38
C TYR A 38 9.71 -26.13 -18.16
N ASN A 39 10.58 -26.45 -19.13
CA ASN A 39 11.55 -27.54 -19.04
C ASN A 39 12.96 -27.04 -18.71
N GLY A 40 13.76 -27.84 -18.01
CA GLY A 40 15.12 -27.46 -17.63
C GLY A 40 15.14 -26.38 -16.54
N PHE A 41 14.42 -26.62 -15.44
CA PHE A 41 14.44 -25.76 -14.27
C PHE A 41 15.87 -25.56 -13.77
N PHE A 42 16.26 -24.31 -13.51
CA PHE A 42 17.62 -24.04 -13.02
C PHE A 42 17.69 -22.95 -11.95
N LYS A 43 16.64 -22.12 -11.79
CA LYS A 43 16.64 -21.07 -10.77
C LYS A 43 15.26 -20.79 -10.22
N LYS A 44 15.19 -20.56 -8.91
CA LYS A 44 14.02 -20.06 -8.20
C LYS A 44 14.44 -18.87 -7.35
N ILE A 45 13.62 -17.82 -7.35
CA ILE A 45 13.82 -16.65 -6.49
C ILE A 45 12.49 -16.24 -5.86
N SER A 46 12.58 -15.56 -4.72
CA SER A 46 11.47 -14.77 -4.17
C SER A 46 11.84 -13.30 -4.36
N PRO A 47 11.33 -12.61 -5.40
CA PRO A 47 11.85 -11.30 -5.76
C PRO A 47 11.32 -10.22 -4.82
N GLU A 48 12.22 -9.38 -4.33
CA GLU A 48 11.89 -8.13 -3.67
C GLU A 48 11.40 -7.09 -4.69
N PRO A 49 10.39 -6.29 -4.34
CA PRO A 49 9.91 -5.21 -5.20
C PRO A 49 11.02 -4.26 -5.67
N LYS A 50 11.03 -3.98 -6.97
CA LYS A 50 11.90 -2.99 -7.65
C LYS A 50 13.41 -3.28 -7.62
N ARG A 51 13.81 -4.46 -7.14
CA ARG A 51 15.19 -4.91 -7.21
C ARG A 51 15.43 -5.65 -8.53
N CYS A 52 16.61 -5.42 -9.11
CA CYS A 52 17.08 -6.19 -10.25
C CYS A 52 17.64 -7.54 -9.79
N TYR A 53 17.26 -8.60 -10.49
CA TYR A 53 17.76 -9.95 -10.26
C TYR A 53 18.39 -10.48 -11.54
N GLU A 54 19.68 -10.79 -11.47
CA GLU A 54 20.36 -11.62 -12.45
C GLU A 54 19.91 -13.06 -12.26
N VAL A 55 19.15 -13.58 -13.23
CA VAL A 55 18.63 -14.94 -13.17
C VAL A 55 19.39 -15.89 -14.09
N GLY A 56 20.15 -15.36 -15.04
CA GLY A 56 20.80 -16.12 -16.11
C GLY A 56 19.85 -16.32 -17.30
N PRO A 57 20.36 -16.66 -18.50
CA PRO A 57 19.55 -16.82 -19.70
C PRO A 57 18.40 -17.82 -19.50
N PHE A 58 17.17 -17.40 -19.74
CA PHE A 58 15.97 -18.24 -19.62
C PHE A 58 15.07 -18.13 -20.84
N LEU A 59 14.52 -19.28 -21.21
CA LEU A 59 13.66 -19.48 -22.37
C LEU A 59 12.17 -19.54 -21.95
N SER A 60 11.89 -19.94 -20.72
CA SER A 60 10.55 -19.86 -20.13
C SER A 60 10.62 -19.56 -18.63
N ALA A 61 9.52 -19.06 -18.05
CA ALA A 61 9.45 -18.73 -16.63
C ALA A 61 8.04 -18.91 -16.08
N GLN A 62 7.93 -19.27 -14.80
CA GLN A 62 6.66 -19.30 -14.06
C GLN A 62 6.69 -18.29 -12.92
N PHE A 63 5.70 -17.40 -12.90
CA PHE A 63 5.56 -16.38 -11.85
C PHE A 63 4.47 -16.78 -10.86
N GLY A 64 4.88 -17.49 -9.80
CA GLY A 64 3.98 -17.94 -8.73
C GLY A 64 3.68 -16.86 -7.69
N GLY A 65 2.61 -17.07 -6.93
CA GLY A 65 2.09 -16.14 -5.92
C GLY A 65 0.87 -15.35 -6.39
N PRO A 66 0.48 -14.28 -5.67
CA PRO A 66 -0.63 -13.42 -6.08
C PRO A 66 -0.45 -12.85 -7.50
N ARG A 67 -1.53 -12.78 -8.29
CA ARG A 67 -1.47 -12.21 -9.65
C ARG A 67 -1.56 -10.67 -9.62
N VAL A 68 -0.53 -10.03 -9.08
CA VAL A 68 -0.48 -8.57 -8.87
C VAL A 68 0.83 -7.99 -9.37
N GLY A 69 0.76 -6.84 -10.05
CA GLY A 69 1.92 -6.10 -10.54
C GLY A 69 2.38 -6.54 -11.92
N ALA A 70 3.63 -6.24 -12.25
CA ALA A 70 4.25 -6.67 -13.50
C ALA A 70 5.71 -7.08 -13.30
N VAL A 71 6.18 -7.94 -14.18
CA VAL A 71 7.59 -8.36 -14.27
C VAL A 71 8.19 -7.71 -15.50
N LYS A 72 9.25 -6.91 -15.32
CA LYS A 72 10.11 -6.46 -16.42
C LYS A 72 11.19 -7.52 -16.61
N MET A 73 11.32 -8.09 -17.80
CA MET A 73 12.35 -9.05 -18.19
C MET A 73 13.29 -8.39 -19.18
N CYS A 74 14.59 -8.56 -19.02
CA CYS A 74 15.62 -7.86 -19.78
C CYS A 74 16.67 -8.84 -20.31
N SER A 75 17.18 -8.60 -21.52
CA SER A 75 18.12 -9.52 -22.19
C SER A 75 19.54 -9.44 -21.63
N GLY A 76 19.95 -8.26 -21.15
CA GLY A 76 21.27 -8.02 -20.57
C GLY A 76 21.30 -8.19 -19.06
N SER A 77 22.51 -8.13 -18.50
CA SER A 77 22.72 -8.03 -17.05
C SER A 77 22.32 -6.65 -16.52
N ASP A 78 22.20 -6.54 -15.20
CA ASP A 78 21.78 -5.35 -14.46
C ASP A 78 20.45 -4.77 -14.96
N CYS A 79 19.57 -5.64 -15.45
CA CYS A 79 18.27 -5.27 -16.00
C CYS A 79 18.36 -4.26 -17.16
N SER A 80 19.42 -4.40 -17.96
CA SER A 80 19.75 -3.61 -19.14
C SER A 80 19.39 -4.31 -20.46
N GLY A 81 19.68 -3.65 -21.59
CA GLY A 81 19.40 -4.17 -22.92
C GLY A 81 17.91 -4.09 -23.28
N LYS A 82 17.47 -4.98 -24.17
CA LYS A 82 16.07 -4.98 -24.63
C LYS A 82 15.19 -5.63 -23.57
N CYS A 83 14.17 -4.91 -23.13
CA CYS A 83 13.29 -5.37 -22.07
C CYS A 83 11.84 -5.43 -22.49
N VAL A 84 11.10 -6.36 -21.89
CA VAL A 84 9.65 -6.52 -22.04
C VAL A 84 9.01 -6.53 -20.67
N ILE A 85 7.81 -5.95 -20.55
CA ILE A 85 7.04 -5.94 -19.31
C ILE A 85 5.84 -6.85 -19.49
N ARG A 86 5.64 -7.78 -18.55
CA ARG A 86 4.45 -8.64 -18.50
C ARG A 86 3.64 -8.32 -17.25
N ASP A 87 2.38 -7.94 -17.46
CA ASP A 87 1.40 -7.78 -16.38
C ASP A 87 1.03 -9.15 -15.81
N MET A 88 1.15 -9.32 -14.49
CA MET A 88 0.94 -10.62 -13.84
C MET A 88 -0.52 -11.04 -13.75
N LYS A 89 -1.47 -10.12 -14.00
CA LYS A 89 -2.90 -10.39 -13.98
C LYS A 89 -3.41 -10.83 -15.34
N THR A 90 -2.99 -10.14 -16.41
CA THR A 90 -3.53 -10.32 -17.76
C THR A 90 -2.63 -11.14 -18.67
N ALA A 91 -1.32 -11.18 -18.43
CA ALA A 91 -0.41 -11.98 -19.24
C ALA A 91 -0.15 -13.34 -18.59
N TYR A 92 -0.21 -14.40 -19.41
CA TYR A 92 0.28 -15.71 -19.01
C TYR A 92 1.78 -15.67 -18.69
N ALA A 93 2.28 -16.66 -17.95
CA ALA A 93 3.71 -16.80 -17.76
C ALA A 93 4.38 -17.13 -19.12
N PRO A 94 5.60 -16.63 -19.41
CA PRO A 94 6.24 -16.84 -20.70
C PRO A 94 6.61 -18.32 -20.89
N GLY A 95 6.06 -18.94 -21.94
CA GLY A 95 6.30 -20.34 -22.29
C GLY A 95 7.45 -20.55 -23.27
N ASP A 96 7.73 -19.60 -24.16
CA ASP A 96 8.86 -19.67 -25.10
C ASP A 96 9.26 -18.25 -25.54
N ASN A 97 10.29 -17.70 -24.90
CA ASN A 97 10.75 -16.34 -25.18
C ASN A 97 11.40 -16.19 -26.58
N ILE A 98 11.94 -17.26 -27.16
CA ILE A 98 12.50 -17.20 -28.51
C ILE A 98 11.36 -17.09 -29.52
N LYS A 99 10.31 -17.89 -29.37
CA LYS A 99 9.12 -17.79 -30.21
C LYS A 99 8.39 -16.46 -30.04
N ASP A 100 8.21 -16.00 -28.81
CA ASP A 100 7.41 -14.80 -28.49
C ASP A 100 8.16 -13.49 -28.74
N TYR A 101 9.49 -13.48 -28.55
CA TYR A 101 10.30 -12.25 -28.51
C TYR A 101 11.60 -12.31 -29.32
N GLY A 102 11.92 -13.46 -29.92
CA GLY A 102 13.15 -13.67 -30.68
C GLY A 102 14.41 -13.62 -29.83
N ARG A 103 14.34 -13.82 -28.51
CA ARG A 103 15.51 -13.73 -27.61
C ARG A 103 15.34 -14.46 -26.28
N PHE A 104 16.47 -14.73 -25.64
CA PHE A 104 16.53 -15.03 -24.20
C PHE A 104 16.43 -13.76 -23.37
N PHE A 105 15.95 -13.91 -22.14
CA PHE A 105 16.10 -12.90 -21.09
C PHE A 105 17.04 -13.43 -20.02
N SER A 106 17.75 -12.53 -19.34
CA SER A 106 18.80 -12.89 -18.37
C SER A 106 18.58 -12.27 -16.99
N SER A 107 17.76 -11.22 -16.92
CA SER A 107 17.50 -10.48 -15.70
C SER A 107 16.06 -10.01 -15.60
N ILE A 108 15.57 -9.78 -14.38
CA ILE A 108 14.20 -9.35 -14.12
C ILE A 108 14.09 -8.31 -13.02
N ILE A 109 13.04 -7.49 -13.08
CA ILE A 109 12.56 -6.63 -11.99
C ILE A 109 11.09 -6.95 -11.75
N TYR A 110 10.75 -7.36 -10.54
CA TYR A 110 9.35 -7.44 -10.11
C TYR A 110 8.87 -6.07 -9.62
N ASN A 111 7.76 -5.57 -10.15
CA ASN A 111 7.14 -4.34 -9.68
C ASN A 111 5.67 -4.60 -9.29
N PRO A 112 5.38 -4.78 -8.00
CA PRO A 112 4.02 -5.05 -7.51
C PRO A 112 3.04 -3.92 -7.83
N ASN A 113 3.54 -2.70 -8.01
CA ASN A 113 2.72 -1.50 -8.23
C ASN A 113 2.52 -1.17 -9.71
N LYS A 114 3.06 -1.99 -10.61
CA LYS A 114 2.93 -1.82 -12.07
C LYS A 114 1.81 -2.68 -12.63
N ALA A 115 0.69 -2.77 -11.92
CA ALA A 115 -0.54 -2.99 -12.65
C ALA A 115 -0.80 -1.68 -13.42
N THR A 116 -1.00 -1.77 -14.73
CA THR A 116 -1.23 -0.57 -15.53
C THR A 116 -2.62 -0.03 -15.22
N HIS A 117 -2.68 0.92 -14.30
CA HIS A 117 -3.83 1.78 -14.18
C HIS A 117 -4.05 2.50 -15.52
N LYS A 118 -5.30 2.61 -15.94
CA LYS A 118 -5.70 3.36 -17.13
C LYS A 118 -6.71 4.39 -16.68
N PHE A 119 -6.33 5.66 -16.70
CA PHE A 119 -7.22 6.75 -16.28
C PHE A 119 -7.74 7.50 -17.50
N SER A 120 -9.04 7.69 -17.56
CA SER A 120 -9.73 8.40 -18.65
C SER A 120 -10.43 9.62 -18.07
N PHE A 121 -10.29 10.78 -18.71
CA PHE A 121 -10.81 12.06 -18.24
C PHE A 121 -11.75 12.66 -19.28
N TYR A 122 -12.82 13.30 -18.82
CA TYR A 122 -13.93 13.70 -19.67
C TYR A 122 -14.35 15.14 -19.39
N PHE A 123 -14.72 15.84 -20.46
CA PHE A 123 -15.12 17.24 -20.43
C PHE A 123 -16.45 17.42 -19.72
N ASN A 124 -17.40 16.50 -19.92
CA ASN A 124 -18.72 16.54 -19.34
C ASN A 124 -18.87 15.58 -18.16
N SER A 125 -19.92 15.77 -17.36
CA SER A 125 -20.35 14.83 -16.34
C SER A 125 -20.71 13.47 -16.95
N TYR A 126 -20.63 12.43 -16.12
CA TYR A 126 -20.99 11.05 -16.44
C TYR A 126 -20.22 10.48 -17.64
N TYR A 127 -18.93 10.79 -17.71
CA TYR A 127 -17.96 10.17 -18.61
C TYR A 127 -18.22 10.42 -20.10
N LYS A 128 -18.68 11.64 -20.45
CA LYS A 128 -18.97 12.05 -21.82
C LYS A 128 -17.94 13.07 -22.33
N GLY A 129 -17.56 12.96 -23.61
CA GLY A 129 -16.58 13.85 -24.24
C GLY A 129 -15.17 13.59 -23.70
N LEU A 130 -14.57 12.48 -24.12
CA LEU A 130 -13.24 12.08 -23.70
C LEU A 130 -12.22 13.17 -24.05
N ILE A 131 -11.47 13.63 -23.05
CA ILE A 131 -10.37 14.59 -23.21
C ILE A 131 -9.08 13.82 -23.46
N LYS A 132 -8.77 12.89 -22.55
CA LYS A 132 -7.46 12.26 -22.48
C LYS A 132 -7.51 10.95 -21.72
N GLU A 133 -6.70 10.01 -22.16
CA GLU A 133 -6.37 8.80 -21.41
C GLU A 133 -4.88 8.80 -21.04
N ILE A 134 -4.57 8.33 -19.84
CA ILE A 134 -3.19 8.19 -19.38
C ILE A 134 -2.98 6.85 -18.69
N HIS A 135 -1.74 6.38 -18.73
CA HIS A 135 -1.23 5.35 -17.84
C HIS A 135 -0.40 6.07 -16.77
N PRO A 136 -0.97 6.30 -15.58
CA PRO A 136 -0.34 7.15 -14.59
C PRO A 136 0.86 6.45 -13.96
N ILE A 137 1.97 7.17 -13.90
CA ILE A 137 3.20 6.79 -13.20
C ILE A 137 3.13 7.39 -11.80
N SER A 138 3.50 6.60 -10.80
CA SER A 138 3.52 7.01 -9.40
C SER A 138 4.20 8.36 -9.19
N ARG A 139 3.52 9.27 -8.50
CA ARG A 139 3.95 10.61 -8.07
C ARG A 139 4.31 11.59 -9.20
N LYS A 140 4.03 11.24 -10.46
CA LYS A 140 4.15 12.17 -11.58
C LYS A 140 2.90 13.06 -11.66
N CYS A 141 3.12 14.36 -11.89
CA CYS A 141 2.04 15.29 -12.22
C CYS A 141 1.62 15.14 -13.69
N TYR A 142 0.32 15.09 -13.93
CA TYR A 142 -0.26 15.05 -15.27
C TYR A 142 -1.15 16.26 -15.49
N LYS A 143 -0.80 17.07 -16.50
CA LYS A 143 -1.69 18.10 -17.03
C LYS A 143 -2.72 17.44 -17.95
N ILE A 144 -3.99 17.56 -17.58
CA ILE A 144 -5.12 16.97 -18.30
C ILE A 144 -5.85 18.03 -19.10
N GLY A 145 -6.00 19.24 -18.53
CA GLY A 145 -6.98 20.23 -18.96
C GLY A 145 -8.26 20.11 -18.10
N PRO A 146 -9.14 21.12 -18.11
CA PRO A 146 -10.36 21.12 -17.29
C PRO A 146 -11.23 19.87 -17.55
N PHE A 147 -11.59 19.13 -16.49
CA PHE A 147 -12.42 17.93 -16.58
C PHE A 147 -13.52 17.89 -15.51
N LEU A 148 -14.70 17.41 -15.91
CA LEU A 148 -15.88 17.24 -15.03
C LEU A 148 -16.01 15.82 -14.48
N SER A 149 -15.52 14.82 -15.19
CA SER A 149 -15.58 13.44 -14.72
C SER A 149 -14.35 12.65 -15.12
N ALA A 150 -14.07 11.57 -14.39
CA ALA A 150 -12.93 10.72 -14.65
C ALA A 150 -13.24 9.26 -14.31
N GLN A 151 -12.64 8.34 -15.04
CA GLN A 151 -12.65 6.91 -14.74
C GLN A 151 -11.25 6.45 -14.39
N PHE A 152 -11.10 5.82 -13.22
CA PHE A 152 -9.83 5.28 -12.77
C PHE A 152 -9.82 3.75 -12.96
N GLY A 153 -9.45 3.32 -14.17
CA GLY A 153 -9.33 1.91 -14.54
C GLY A 153 -8.06 1.25 -14.02
N GLY A 154 -8.08 -0.08 -13.96
CA GLY A 154 -7.01 -0.92 -13.36
C GLY A 154 -7.39 -1.43 -11.96
N PRO A 155 -6.44 -2.01 -11.19
CA PRO A 155 -6.74 -2.41 -9.82
C PRO A 155 -7.00 -1.19 -8.94
N ARG A 156 -7.95 -1.34 -8.02
CA ARG A 156 -8.40 -0.29 -7.10
C ARG A 156 -7.42 -0.11 -5.93
N VAL A 157 -6.23 0.40 -6.23
CA VAL A 157 -5.12 0.54 -5.28
C VAL A 157 -4.56 1.96 -5.31
N GLY A 158 -4.16 2.49 -4.16
CA GLY A 158 -3.59 3.82 -4.02
C GLY A 158 -4.63 4.95 -4.01
N ALA A 159 -4.17 6.16 -4.30
CA ALA A 159 -5.02 7.35 -4.34
C ALA A 159 -4.63 8.28 -5.47
N VAL A 160 -5.62 9.04 -5.94
CA VAL A 160 -5.49 10.08 -6.95
C VAL A 160 -5.71 11.42 -6.29
N LYS A 161 -4.71 12.29 -6.31
CA LYS A 161 -4.86 13.71 -5.96
C LYS A 161 -5.26 14.45 -7.23
N MET A 162 -6.40 15.14 -7.22
CA MET A 162 -6.92 15.97 -8.32
C MET A 162 -6.83 17.43 -7.91
N CYS A 163 -6.35 18.30 -8.78
CA CYS A 163 -6.06 19.70 -8.47
C CYS A 163 -6.67 20.64 -9.51
N SER A 164 -7.13 21.82 -9.08
CA SER A 164 -7.79 22.79 -9.97
C SER A 164 -6.80 23.44 -10.94
N GLY A 165 -5.56 23.67 -10.51
CA GLY A 165 -4.49 24.20 -11.36
C GLY A 165 -3.92 23.16 -12.33
N SER A 166 -3.34 23.61 -13.44
CA SER A 166 -2.72 22.76 -14.48
C SER A 166 -1.44 22.06 -14.02
N ASP A 167 -0.76 22.61 -13.03
CA ASP A 167 0.58 22.18 -12.59
C ASP A 167 0.54 21.41 -11.26
N CYS A 168 -0.55 20.69 -11.01
CA CYS A 168 -0.83 20.01 -9.75
C CYS A 168 -0.82 20.94 -8.52
N SER A 169 -1.21 22.20 -8.77
CA SER A 169 -1.30 23.32 -7.84
C SER A 169 -2.76 23.73 -7.60
N GLY A 170 -2.95 24.71 -6.72
CA GLY A 170 -4.29 25.19 -6.33
C GLY A 170 -4.98 24.26 -5.34
N GLU A 171 -6.30 24.39 -5.25
CA GLU A 171 -7.10 23.53 -4.39
C GLU A 171 -7.16 22.12 -4.96
N CYS A 172 -6.93 21.14 -4.08
CA CYS A 172 -6.84 19.75 -4.46
C CYS A 172 -7.66 18.87 -3.54
N VAL A 173 -8.22 17.81 -4.12
CA VAL A 173 -8.90 16.73 -3.40
C VAL A 173 -8.15 15.43 -3.63
N ILE A 174 -8.24 14.52 -2.67
CA ILE A 174 -7.66 13.18 -2.79
C ILE A 174 -8.81 12.18 -2.82
N ARG A 175 -8.81 11.30 -3.82
CA ARG A 175 -9.73 10.16 -3.90
C ARG A 175 -8.96 8.86 -3.74
N ASP A 176 -9.36 8.06 -2.76
CA ASP A 176 -8.84 6.70 -2.58
C ASP A 176 -9.44 5.78 -3.65
N MET A 177 -8.60 5.04 -4.35
CA MET A 177 -9.03 4.19 -5.47
C MET A 177 -9.87 2.99 -5.03
N LYS A 178 -9.75 2.55 -3.77
CA LYS A 178 -10.45 1.39 -3.21
C LYS A 178 -11.84 1.76 -2.71
N THR A 179 -11.95 2.88 -2.01
CA THR A 179 -13.17 3.27 -1.29
C THR A 179 -13.95 4.38 -1.98
N ALA A 180 -13.30 5.21 -2.79
CA ALA A 180 -13.98 6.24 -3.56
C ALA A 180 -14.13 5.80 -5.03
N TYR A 181 -15.36 5.76 -5.52
CA TYR A 181 -15.61 5.63 -6.94
C TYR A 181 -14.95 6.78 -7.70
N ALA A 182 -14.61 6.56 -8.97
CA ALA A 182 -14.12 7.62 -9.83
C ALA A 182 -15.20 8.72 -9.97
N PRO A 183 -14.82 10.01 -10.06
CA PRO A 183 -15.78 11.11 -10.00
C PRO A 183 -16.66 11.13 -11.23
N GLY A 184 -17.98 11.09 -11.02
CA GLY A 184 -18.98 11.18 -12.08
C GLY A 184 -19.36 12.62 -12.43
N ASP A 185 -19.26 13.56 -11.48
CA ASP A 185 -19.57 14.98 -11.70
C ASP A 185 -18.85 15.84 -10.64
N ASN A 186 -17.75 16.47 -11.03
CA ASN A 186 -16.95 17.28 -10.12
C ASN A 186 -17.63 18.58 -9.70
N ILE A 187 -18.53 19.14 -10.51
CA ILE A 187 -19.28 20.35 -10.12
C ILE A 187 -20.28 19.99 -9.03
N LYS A 188 -21.00 18.88 -9.17
CA LYS A 188 -21.91 18.40 -8.14
C LYS A 188 -21.17 17.95 -6.88
N ASP A 189 -20.06 17.23 -7.02
CA ASP A 189 -19.32 16.66 -5.88
C ASP A 189 -18.47 17.71 -5.14
N TYR A 190 -17.93 18.71 -5.86
CA TYR A 190 -16.87 19.61 -5.35
C TYR A 190 -17.05 21.09 -5.69
N GLY A 191 -18.12 21.44 -6.43
CA GLY A 191 -18.37 22.82 -6.88
C GLY A 191 -17.37 23.36 -7.88
N ARG A 192 -16.56 22.51 -8.53
CA ARG A 192 -15.46 22.96 -9.41
C ARG A 192 -15.00 21.93 -10.43
N PHE A 193 -14.26 22.40 -11.43
CA PHE A 193 -13.47 21.56 -12.33
C PHE A 193 -12.09 21.26 -11.73
N PHE A 194 -11.47 20.18 -12.18
CA PHE A 194 -10.04 19.92 -11.95
C PHE A 194 -9.29 19.94 -13.29
N SER A 195 -7.99 20.22 -13.26
CA SER A 195 -7.18 20.37 -14.47
C SER A 195 -5.95 19.47 -14.50
N SER A 196 -5.58 18.89 -13.36
CA SER A 196 -4.40 18.04 -13.24
C SER A 196 -4.56 16.98 -12.15
N ILE A 197 -3.73 15.94 -12.23
CA ILE A 197 -3.72 14.87 -11.23
C ILE A 197 -2.32 14.38 -10.86
N ILE A 198 -2.20 13.79 -9.67
CA ILE A 198 -1.06 12.97 -9.24
C ILE A 198 -1.62 11.64 -8.74
N TYR A 199 -1.15 10.53 -9.32
CA TYR A 199 -1.45 9.20 -8.83
C TYR A 199 -0.37 8.71 -7.87
N ASN A 200 -0.75 8.15 -6.72
CA ASN A 200 0.19 7.52 -5.80
C ASN A 200 -0.32 6.12 -5.41
N PRO A 201 0.24 5.03 -5.99
CA PRO A 201 -0.16 3.65 -5.69
C PRO A 201 0.09 3.26 -4.23
N ASN A 202 1.04 3.92 -3.57
CA ASN A 202 1.44 3.61 -2.19
C ASN A 202 0.72 4.46 -1.15
N LYS A 203 -0.05 5.47 -1.57
CA LYS A 203 -0.85 6.29 -0.68
C LYS A 203 -2.28 5.80 -0.78
N ALA A 204 -2.67 4.89 0.08
CA ALA A 204 -4.08 4.77 0.40
C ALA A 204 -4.34 5.74 1.55
N SER A 205 -5.36 6.59 1.41
CA SER A 205 -5.60 7.63 2.42
C SER A 205 -6.19 6.96 3.64
N HIS A 206 -5.57 7.19 4.80
CA HIS A 206 -6.22 6.89 6.05
C HIS A 206 -7.28 7.99 6.24
N LYS A 207 -8.52 7.63 6.57
CA LYS A 207 -9.53 8.60 6.98
C LYS A 207 -10.03 8.17 8.34
N PHE A 208 -9.65 8.91 9.37
CA PHE A 208 -10.09 8.62 10.72
C PHE A 208 -11.21 9.60 11.07
N SER A 209 -12.38 9.07 11.43
CA SER A 209 -13.56 9.86 11.78
C SER A 209 -13.89 9.66 13.25
N PHE A 210 -14.15 10.74 13.97
CA PHE A 210 -14.35 10.75 15.42
C PHE A 210 -15.74 11.25 15.77
N TYR A 211 -16.28 10.71 16.85
CA TYR A 211 -17.69 10.88 17.20
C TYR A 211 -17.84 11.16 18.70
N SER A 212 -18.76 12.05 19.04
CA SER A 212 -19.02 12.49 20.43
C SER A 212 -19.74 11.42 21.24
N SER A 213 -20.43 10.49 20.60
CA SER A 213 -21.18 9.42 21.24
C SER A 213 -20.70 8.03 20.80
N SER A 214 -21.10 7.00 21.54
CA SER A 214 -20.81 5.61 21.22
C SER A 214 -21.47 5.20 19.90
N TYR A 215 -20.93 4.14 19.30
CA TYR A 215 -21.39 3.52 18.06
C TYR A 215 -21.50 4.53 16.90
N TYR A 216 -20.53 5.44 16.82
CA TYR A 216 -20.30 6.34 15.68
C TYR A 216 -21.42 7.37 15.44
N LYS A 217 -22.01 7.89 16.52
CA LYS A 217 -23.04 8.95 16.50
C LYS A 217 -22.48 10.31 16.92
N GLY A 218 -22.97 11.38 16.31
CA GLY A 218 -22.51 12.75 16.57
C GLY A 218 -21.10 12.97 16.03
N HIS A 219 -20.97 13.11 14.72
CA HIS A 219 -19.66 13.32 14.08
C HIS A 219 -19.02 14.63 14.59
N ILE A 220 -17.77 14.52 15.04
CA ILE A 220 -16.97 15.68 15.49
C ILE A 220 -16.16 16.19 14.30
N LYS A 221 -15.29 15.34 13.76
CA LYS A 221 -14.45 15.63 12.60
C LYS A 221 -13.82 14.38 12.02
N SER A 222 -13.20 14.53 10.85
CA SER A 222 -12.34 13.52 10.25
C SER A 222 -10.95 14.09 9.95
N VAL A 223 -9.91 13.26 10.03
CA VAL A 223 -8.55 13.62 9.64
C VAL A 223 -7.96 12.59 8.67
N ASP A 224 -7.04 13.04 7.81
CA ASP A 224 -6.09 12.18 7.07
C ASP A 224 -4.77 12.13 7.86
N PRO A 225 -4.59 11.14 8.74
CA PRO A 225 -3.48 11.13 9.68
C PRO A 225 -2.16 10.85 8.96
N LYS A 226 -1.22 11.79 9.07
CA LYS A 226 0.19 11.59 8.75
C LYS A 226 0.90 10.81 9.87
N LEU A 227 1.85 9.96 9.48
CA LEU A 227 2.69 9.20 10.40
C LEU A 227 3.41 10.11 11.41
N ASN A 228 3.44 9.68 12.67
CA ASN A 228 4.14 10.32 13.78
C ASN A 228 3.77 11.80 13.99
N ARG A 229 2.55 12.18 13.59
CA ARG A 229 2.00 13.50 13.84
C ARG A 229 0.83 13.37 14.79
N CYS A 230 0.83 14.21 15.84
CA CYS A 230 -0.28 14.30 16.75
C CYS A 230 -1.42 15.13 16.15
N TYR A 231 -2.66 14.75 16.44
CA TYR A 231 -3.86 15.49 16.09
C TYR A 231 -4.74 15.65 17.32
N ASN A 232 -4.96 16.90 17.72
CA ASN A 232 -5.93 17.27 18.75
C ASN A 232 -7.33 17.12 18.18
N ILE A 233 -8.12 16.20 18.70
CA ILE A 233 -9.47 15.92 18.21
C ILE A 233 -10.52 16.68 19.01
N GLY A 234 -10.33 16.80 20.32
CA GLY A 234 -11.38 17.07 21.29
C GLY A 234 -11.94 15.75 21.85
N PRO A 235 -12.70 15.78 22.96
CA PRO A 235 -13.22 14.56 23.59
C PRO A 235 -14.04 13.72 22.60
N PHE A 236 -13.69 12.44 22.42
CA PHE A 236 -14.42 11.52 21.54
C PHE A 236 -14.71 10.18 22.19
N SER A 237 -15.93 9.68 21.96
CA SER A 237 -16.46 8.44 22.52
C SER A 237 -16.34 7.25 21.58
N SER A 238 -16.21 7.48 20.27
CA SER A 238 -15.96 6.41 19.30
C SER A 238 -15.24 6.91 18.06
N ALA A 239 -14.62 6.01 17.30
CA ALA A 239 -13.88 6.36 16.10
C ALA A 239 -14.00 5.30 15.00
N LYS A 240 -13.98 5.71 13.74
CA LYS A 240 -13.82 4.84 12.57
C LYS A 240 -12.46 5.08 11.94
N PHE A 241 -11.69 4.02 11.76
CA PHE A 241 -10.40 4.08 11.09
C PHE A 241 -10.51 3.44 9.71
N ASP A 242 -10.83 4.28 8.72
CA ASP A 242 -10.90 3.87 7.33
C ASP A 242 -9.51 3.94 6.69
N GLY A 243 -9.22 3.00 5.79
CA GLY A 243 -7.96 2.94 5.05
C GLY A 243 -7.23 1.60 5.19
N PRO A 244 -5.97 1.53 4.74
CA PRO A 244 -5.14 0.35 4.85
C PRO A 244 -5.03 -0.16 6.30
N LYS A 245 -5.19 -1.47 6.46
CA LYS A 245 -5.01 -2.19 7.72
C LYS A 245 -3.51 -2.39 7.99
N ILE A 246 -2.77 -1.29 8.17
CA ILE A 246 -1.34 -1.26 8.48
C ILE A 246 -1.07 -0.22 9.57
N GLY A 247 -0.02 -0.43 10.35
CA GLY A 247 0.37 0.47 11.44
C GLY A 247 -0.52 0.35 12.67
N SER A 248 -0.46 1.36 13.52
CA SER A 248 -1.24 1.45 14.75
C SER A 248 -1.72 2.88 15.00
N VAL A 249 -2.83 3.02 15.73
CA VAL A 249 -3.36 4.31 16.17
C VAL A 249 -3.21 4.37 17.68
N GLU A 250 -2.40 5.31 18.15
CA GLU A 250 -2.31 5.68 19.55
C GLU A 250 -3.35 6.76 19.83
N MET A 251 -4.19 6.54 20.83
CA MET A 251 -5.24 7.45 21.26
C MET A 251 -4.95 7.87 22.68
N CYS A 252 -4.95 9.17 22.97
CA CYS A 252 -4.50 9.71 24.24
C CYS A 252 -5.59 10.55 24.91
N SER A 253 -5.66 10.46 26.23
CA SER A 253 -6.70 11.09 27.07
C SER A 253 -6.57 12.61 27.18
N GLU A 254 -5.39 13.16 26.88
CA GLU A 254 -5.14 14.59 26.84
C GLU A 254 -4.88 15.10 25.42
N LEU A 255 -4.76 16.43 25.29
CA LEU A 255 -4.31 17.06 24.05
C LEU A 255 -2.82 16.79 23.84
N ASP A 256 -2.34 17.10 22.64
CA ASP A 256 -0.94 16.99 22.21
C ASP A 256 -0.34 15.59 22.42
N CYS A 257 -1.19 14.56 22.39
CA CYS A 257 -0.83 13.16 22.55
C CYS A 257 -0.18 12.87 23.90
N GLY A 258 -0.60 13.59 24.95
CA GLY A 258 -0.22 13.39 26.34
C GLY A 258 -1.23 12.58 27.17
N GLY A 259 -0.88 12.33 28.42
CA GLY A 259 -1.70 11.58 29.37
C GLY A 259 -1.67 10.06 29.13
N ILE A 260 -2.72 9.38 29.58
CA ILE A 260 -2.88 7.93 29.39
C ILE A 260 -3.25 7.67 27.92
N CYS A 261 -2.49 6.80 27.26
CA CYS A 261 -2.70 6.43 25.87
C CYS A 261 -3.02 4.94 25.72
N ALA A 262 -3.83 4.62 24.70
CA ALA A 262 -4.13 3.26 24.28
C ALA A 262 -3.79 3.10 22.78
N THR A 263 -3.13 1.98 22.45
CA THR A 263 -2.75 1.68 21.07
C THR A 263 -3.71 0.65 20.47
N ARG A 264 -4.25 0.94 19.29
CA ARG A 264 -5.01 0.00 18.47
C ARG A 264 -4.18 -0.36 17.24
N ASP A 265 -3.82 -1.64 17.13
CA ASP A 265 -3.22 -2.18 15.91
C ASP A 265 -4.26 -2.16 14.77
N MET A 266 -3.91 -1.60 13.62
CA MET A 266 -4.84 -1.47 12.50
C MET A 266 -5.07 -2.78 11.74
N LYS A 267 -4.22 -3.80 11.88
CA LYS A 267 -4.40 -5.14 11.29
C LYS A 267 -5.38 -5.99 12.10
N THR A 268 -5.21 -6.01 13.41
CA THR A 268 -5.93 -6.94 14.30
C THR A 268 -7.02 -6.25 15.11
N GLY A 269 -6.90 -4.95 15.34
CA GLY A 269 -7.85 -4.14 16.09
C GLY A 269 -8.90 -3.51 15.19
N ASN A 270 -10.16 -3.62 15.62
CA ASN A 270 -11.22 -2.74 15.14
C ASN A 270 -11.08 -1.35 15.77
N ALA A 271 -11.57 -0.34 15.08
CA ALA A 271 -11.69 1.00 15.64
C ALA A 271 -12.69 0.98 16.82
N PRO A 272 -12.49 1.81 17.86
CA PRO A 272 -13.29 1.71 19.07
C PRO A 272 -14.74 2.15 18.84
N GLY A 273 -15.67 1.29 19.26
CA GLY A 273 -17.10 1.57 19.22
C GLY A 273 -17.60 2.36 20.43
N ASP A 274 -16.96 2.22 21.59
CA ASP A 274 -17.32 2.93 22.82
C ASP A 274 -16.10 3.02 23.75
N ASN A 275 -15.43 4.17 23.78
CA ASN A 275 -14.22 4.37 24.57
C ASN A 275 -14.50 4.33 26.08
N ASN A 276 -15.65 4.82 26.54
CA ASN A 276 -15.98 4.78 27.96
C ASN A 276 -16.19 3.34 28.42
N LYS A 277 -16.83 2.51 27.59
CA LYS A 277 -16.98 1.08 27.89
C LYS A 277 -15.66 0.32 27.80
N ASP A 278 -14.87 0.59 26.76
CA ASP A 278 -13.63 -0.16 26.47
C ASP A 278 -12.47 0.25 27.38
N TYR A 279 -12.43 1.51 27.83
CA TYR A 279 -11.27 2.11 28.53
C TYR A 279 -11.63 2.87 29.80
N GLY A 280 -12.90 3.17 30.06
CA GLY A 280 -13.32 3.96 31.22
C GLY A 280 -13.18 5.47 31.06
N PHE A 281 -12.72 5.97 29.90
CA PHE A 281 -12.55 7.39 29.65
C PHE A 281 -12.61 7.76 28.16
N LEU A 282 -12.77 9.06 27.89
CA LEU A 282 -12.72 9.65 26.56
C LEU A 282 -11.28 10.00 26.16
N PHE A 283 -10.95 9.79 24.89
CA PHE A 283 -9.71 10.28 24.31
C PHE A 283 -9.90 11.68 23.73
N LYS A 284 -8.81 12.45 23.63
CA LYS A 284 -8.81 13.83 23.13
C LYS A 284 -7.85 14.06 21.97
N SER A 285 -6.86 13.21 21.80
CA SER A 285 -5.89 13.30 20.70
C SER A 285 -5.50 11.92 20.18
N ILE A 286 -4.92 11.90 18.98
CA ILE A 286 -4.45 10.67 18.34
C ILE A 286 -3.15 10.87 17.57
N MET A 287 -2.38 9.78 17.44
CA MET A 287 -1.21 9.70 16.58
C MET A 287 -1.20 8.37 15.81
N TYR A 288 -0.96 8.44 14.51
CA TYR A 288 -0.83 7.26 13.66
C TYR A 288 0.64 6.86 13.52
N ARG A 289 0.97 5.60 13.81
CA ARG A 289 2.34 5.07 13.79
C ARG A 289 2.48 3.93 12.78
N LYS A 290 3.70 3.76 12.26
CA LYS A 290 4.03 2.74 11.25
C LYS A 290 4.12 1.34 11.85
N GLU A 291 4.48 1.25 13.13
CA GLU A 291 4.65 0.01 13.90
C GLU A 291 3.69 0.01 15.08
N SER A 292 3.26 -1.18 15.50
CA SER A 292 2.58 -1.40 16.77
C SER A 292 3.59 -1.13 17.89
N GLY A 293 3.52 0.04 18.50
CA GLY A 293 4.26 0.31 19.74
C GLY A 293 3.84 -0.69 20.81
N CYS A 294 4.79 -1.12 21.64
CA CYS A 294 4.61 -2.18 22.64
C CYS A 294 3.28 -2.01 23.41
N THR A 295 2.46 -3.05 23.36
CA THR A 295 1.38 -3.28 24.32
C THR A 295 1.99 -3.35 25.73
N ILE A 296 1.56 -2.46 26.62
CA ILE A 296 1.64 -2.66 28.06
C ILE A 296 0.55 -3.67 28.45
#